data_AF-A0A1H5NR19-F1
#
_entry.id   AF-A0A1H5NR19-F1
#
_cell.length_a   1.000
_cell.length_b   1.000
_cell.length_c   1.000
_cell.angle_alpha   90.00
_cell.angle_beta   90.00
_cell.angle_gamma   90.00
#
_symmetry.space_group_name_H-M   'P 1'
#
loop_
_entity.id
_entity.type
_entity.pdbx_description
1 polymer ?
#
loop_
_entity_poly.entity_id
_entity_poly.type
_entity_poly.pdbx_seq_one_letter_code
_entity_poly.pdbx_strand_id
1 'polypeptide(L)'
;MGLNFSIKPMVRATLALLKAGQSMQIDLNDPEHLTLAAVRQLLVSASDDEHTQLRVTKAGIAFISSGVVGGADIDGLLFRLETWAAGSGYVGKVAASDEVWVMQIYNALKDNWPNPPFDYIDVY
;
A
#
# COMPACT_ATOMS: atom_id res chain seq x y z
N MET A 1 -9.34 47.70 -13.25
CA MET A 1 -9.74 46.59 -12.38
C MET A 1 -9.50 45.28 -13.13
N GLY A 2 -8.42 44.55 -12.85
CA GLY A 2 -8.20 43.20 -13.38
C GLY A 2 -8.64 42.19 -12.32
N LEU A 3 -9.66 41.38 -12.62
CA LEU A 3 -10.13 40.34 -11.70
C LEU A 3 -9.14 39.18 -11.72
N ASN A 4 -8.41 39.02 -10.61
CA ASN A 4 -7.45 37.95 -10.40
C ASN A 4 -8.20 36.69 -9.96
N PHE A 5 -8.62 35.84 -10.91
CA PHE A 5 -9.28 34.58 -10.57
C PHE A 5 -8.23 33.53 -10.16
N SER A 6 -8.12 33.31 -8.86
CA SER A 6 -7.31 32.21 -8.29
C SER A 6 -8.00 30.86 -8.55
N ILE A 7 -7.54 30.14 -9.58
CA ILE A 7 -8.06 28.81 -9.97
C ILE A 7 -7.43 27.67 -9.13
N LYS A 8 -6.76 27.98 -8.02
CA LYS A 8 -5.85 27.06 -7.30
C LYS A 8 -6.50 25.96 -6.43
N PRO A 9 -7.73 26.05 -5.88
CA PRO A 9 -8.25 24.97 -5.04
C PRO A 9 -8.93 23.85 -5.82
N MET A 10 -9.65 24.16 -6.91
CA MET A 10 -10.46 23.16 -7.64
C MET A 10 -9.58 22.15 -8.39
N VAL A 11 -8.51 22.61 -9.06
CA VAL A 11 -7.55 21.71 -9.75
C VAL A 11 -6.82 20.80 -8.76
N ARG A 12 -6.49 21.28 -7.55
CA ARG A 12 -5.85 20.45 -6.51
C ARG A 12 -6.81 19.38 -5.97
N ALA A 13 -8.07 19.73 -5.75
CA ALA A 13 -9.09 18.77 -5.32
C ALA A 13 -9.34 17.71 -6.41
N THR A 14 -9.43 18.10 -7.67
CA THR A 14 -9.59 17.16 -8.79
C THR A 14 -8.36 16.27 -8.99
N LEU A 15 -7.14 16.79 -8.80
CA LEU A 15 -5.91 15.98 -8.85
C LEU A 15 -5.80 15.02 -7.65
N ALA A 16 -6.24 15.45 -6.45
CA ALA A 16 -6.32 14.59 -5.27
C ALA A 16 -7.39 13.49 -5.42
N LEU A 17 -8.52 13.80 -6.06
CA LEU A 17 -9.58 12.83 -6.37
C LEU A 17 -9.15 11.85 -7.48
N LEU A 18 -8.40 12.31 -8.49
CA LEU A 18 -7.77 11.44 -9.50
C LEU A 18 -6.69 10.51 -8.90
N LYS A 19 -5.99 10.95 -7.84
CA LYS A 19 -5.11 10.08 -7.03
C LYS A 19 -5.88 9.12 -6.12
N ALA A 20 -7.00 9.56 -5.55
CA ALA A 20 -7.82 8.75 -4.64
C ALA A 20 -8.61 7.62 -5.36
N GLY A 21 -8.74 7.69 -6.69
CA GLY A 21 -9.34 6.65 -7.52
C GLY A 21 -8.34 5.65 -8.10
N GLN A 22 -7.04 5.83 -7.88
CA GLN A 22 -6.06 4.76 -8.07
C GLN A 22 -5.93 4.03 -6.74
N SER A 23 -6.05 2.70 -6.76
CA SER A 23 -5.64 1.88 -5.63
C SER A 23 -4.25 2.34 -5.20
N MET A 24 -4.09 2.73 -3.93
CA MET A 24 -2.79 3.21 -3.46
C MET A 24 -1.78 2.09 -3.62
N GLN A 25 -0.66 2.41 -4.29
CA GLN A 25 0.39 1.48 -4.64
C GLN A 25 1.74 2.14 -4.39
N ILE A 26 2.77 1.34 -4.16
CA ILE A 26 4.14 1.79 -4.03
C ILE A 26 4.96 1.14 -5.14
N ASP A 27 5.55 1.95 -6.01
CA ASP A 27 6.53 1.46 -6.98
C ASP A 27 7.90 1.35 -6.30
N LEU A 28 8.34 0.12 -6.08
CA LEU A 28 9.58 -0.23 -5.39
C LEU A 28 10.83 -0.13 -6.28
N ASN A 29 10.67 0.14 -7.59
CA ASN A 29 11.81 0.41 -8.47
C ASN A 29 12.37 1.82 -8.23
N ASP A 30 11.55 2.72 -7.67
CA ASP A 30 11.98 4.07 -7.28
C ASP A 30 12.27 4.10 -5.77
N PRO A 31 13.53 4.26 -5.35
CA PRO A 31 13.87 4.32 -3.93
C PRO A 31 13.27 5.52 -3.20
N GLU A 32 12.82 6.57 -3.91
CA GLU A 32 12.13 7.72 -3.30
C GLU A 32 10.65 7.42 -2.98
N HIS A 33 10.08 6.34 -3.54
CA HIS A 33 8.68 5.98 -3.33
C HIS A 33 8.46 5.09 -2.10
N LEU A 34 9.42 4.23 -1.74
CA LEU A 34 9.34 3.45 -0.51
C LEU A 34 9.69 4.33 0.69
N THR A 35 8.65 4.89 1.32
CA THR A 35 8.76 5.73 2.52
C THR A 35 7.75 5.30 3.58
N LEU A 36 8.00 5.62 4.86
CA LEU A 36 7.03 5.38 5.93
C LEU A 36 5.69 6.10 5.68
N ALA A 37 5.71 7.24 5.00
CA ALA A 37 4.49 7.95 4.65
C ALA A 37 3.69 7.18 3.58
N ALA A 38 4.36 6.63 2.56
CA ALA A 38 3.73 5.80 1.54
C ALA A 38 3.13 4.52 2.15
N VAL A 39 3.84 3.86 3.06
CA VAL A 39 3.33 2.67 3.79
C VAL A 39 2.08 3.01 4.59
N ARG A 40 2.06 4.15 5.31
CA ARG A 40 0.84 4.61 6.01
C ARG A 40 -0.32 4.81 5.06
N GLN A 41 -0.09 5.48 3.92
CA GLN A 41 -1.14 5.69 2.93
C GLN A 41 -1.64 4.37 2.33
N LEU A 42 -0.74 3.41 2.12
CA LEU A 42 -1.10 2.07 1.67
C LEU A 42 -2.01 1.37 2.69
N LEU A 43 -1.62 1.33 3.98
CA LEU A 43 -2.43 0.74 5.05
C LEU A 43 -3.80 1.41 5.20
N VAL A 44 -3.87 2.75 5.14
CA VAL A 44 -5.14 3.50 5.18
C VAL A 44 -6.07 3.16 4.02
N SER A 45 -5.53 2.75 2.87
CA SER A 45 -6.32 2.54 1.66
C SER A 45 -7.22 1.30 1.69
N ALA A 46 -6.96 0.36 2.61
CA ALA A 46 -7.73 -0.87 2.73
C ALA A 46 -8.69 -0.84 3.93
N SER A 47 -9.84 -1.51 3.78
CA SER A 47 -10.77 -1.76 4.88
C SER A 47 -10.39 -3.05 5.62
N ASP A 48 -10.62 -3.07 6.91
CA ASP A 48 -10.44 -4.23 7.78
C ASP A 48 -11.71 -5.12 7.83
N ASP A 49 -12.72 -4.82 7.01
CA ASP A 49 -13.98 -5.59 6.94
C ASP A 49 -13.84 -6.94 6.20
N GLU A 50 -12.75 -7.12 5.46
CA GLU A 50 -12.46 -8.33 4.66
C GLU A 50 -11.02 -8.80 4.91
N HIS A 51 -10.73 -10.05 4.54
CA HIS A 51 -9.35 -10.53 4.54
C HIS A 51 -8.51 -9.70 3.57
N THR A 52 -7.33 -9.27 4.02
CA THR A 52 -6.40 -8.51 3.20
C THR A 52 -5.03 -9.17 3.14
N GLN A 53 -4.26 -8.79 2.13
CA GLN A 53 -2.88 -9.26 1.98
C GLN A 53 -2.08 -8.20 1.23
N LEU A 54 -0.91 -7.84 1.75
CA LEU A 54 0.06 -7.07 1.00
C LEU A 54 0.73 -7.96 -0.04
N ARG A 55 0.68 -7.55 -1.30
CA ARG A 55 1.22 -8.27 -2.46
C ARG A 55 2.18 -7.38 -3.23
N VAL A 56 3.23 -7.99 -3.79
CA VAL A 56 4.21 -7.31 -4.63
C VAL A 56 4.30 -8.03 -5.96
N THR A 57 4.11 -7.30 -7.06
CA THR A 57 4.22 -7.85 -8.42
C THR A 57 5.68 -8.02 -8.85
N LYS A 58 5.93 -8.86 -9.86
CA LYS A 58 7.25 -8.95 -10.52
C LYS A 58 7.72 -7.63 -11.15
N ALA A 59 6.81 -6.69 -11.37
CA ALA A 59 7.12 -5.35 -11.86
C ALA A 59 7.49 -4.35 -10.74
N GLY A 60 7.52 -4.77 -9.47
CA GLY A 60 7.89 -3.90 -8.35
C GLY A 60 6.77 -3.06 -7.79
N ILE A 61 5.52 -3.42 -8.06
CA ILE A 61 4.36 -2.72 -7.51
C ILE A 61 3.88 -3.42 -6.24
N ALA A 62 3.98 -2.75 -5.09
CA ALA A 62 3.37 -3.17 -3.83
C ALA A 62 1.96 -2.59 -3.66
N PHE A 63 1.01 -3.43 -3.26
CA PHE A 63 -0.40 -3.07 -3.08
C PHE A 63 -1.07 -3.93 -2.01
N ILE A 64 -2.19 -3.46 -1.46
CA ILE A 64 -3.06 -4.30 -0.62
C ILE A 64 -4.17 -4.89 -1.49
N SER A 65 -4.30 -6.21 -1.44
CA SER A 65 -5.42 -6.93 -2.02
C SER A 65 -6.47 -7.20 -0.94
N SER A 66 -7.73 -6.88 -1.21
CA SER A 66 -8.88 -7.17 -0.34
C SER A 66 -9.73 -8.28 -0.98
N GLY A 67 -10.11 -9.28 -0.20
CA GLY A 67 -10.92 -10.42 -0.64
C GLY A 67 -10.16 -11.50 -1.43
N VAL A 68 -9.06 -11.15 -2.10
CA VAL A 68 -8.17 -12.09 -2.79
C VAL A 68 -6.86 -12.25 -2.00
N VAL A 69 -6.75 -13.35 -1.26
CA VAL A 69 -5.65 -13.59 -0.31
C VAL A 69 -5.09 -15.01 -0.44
N GLY A 70 -4.02 -15.31 0.31
CA GLY A 70 -3.43 -16.65 0.34
C GLY A 70 -2.87 -17.09 -1.02
N GLY A 71 -3.32 -18.25 -1.50
CA GLY A 71 -2.89 -18.84 -2.78
C GLY A 71 -3.71 -18.43 -4.00
N ALA A 72 -4.70 -17.55 -3.86
CA ALA A 72 -5.54 -17.10 -4.97
C ALA A 72 -4.85 -16.02 -5.81
N ASP A 73 -4.96 -16.12 -7.14
CA ASP A 73 -4.47 -15.16 -8.13
C ASP A 73 -3.03 -14.69 -7.87
N ILE A 74 -2.12 -15.66 -7.71
CA ILE A 74 -0.71 -15.40 -7.41
C ILE A 74 0.16 -15.27 -8.68
N ASP A 75 -0.41 -15.51 -9.86
CA ASP A 75 0.29 -15.32 -11.12
C ASP A 75 0.74 -13.87 -11.28
N GLY A 76 2.03 -13.68 -11.59
CA GLY A 76 2.63 -12.35 -11.75
C GLY A 76 3.05 -11.67 -10.43
N LEU A 77 2.78 -12.27 -9.28
CA LEU A 77 3.36 -11.84 -8.01
C LEU A 77 4.82 -12.29 -7.91
N LEU A 78 5.63 -11.44 -7.26
CA LEU A 78 6.99 -11.79 -6.83
C LEU A 78 6.95 -12.38 -5.42
N PHE A 79 6.28 -11.69 -4.49
CA PHE A 79 6.02 -12.19 -3.15
C PHE A 79 4.72 -11.60 -2.59
N ARG A 80 4.25 -12.19 -1.49
CA ARG A 80 3.11 -11.74 -0.69
C ARG A 80 3.41 -11.97 0.79
N LEU A 81 2.87 -11.11 1.64
CA LEU A 81 2.90 -11.31 3.08
C LEU A 81 1.84 -12.33 3.51
N GLU A 82 1.78 -12.64 4.80
CA GLU A 82 0.71 -13.41 5.42
C GLU A 82 -0.67 -12.78 5.16
N THR A 83 -1.72 -13.58 5.34
CA THR A 83 -3.09 -13.06 5.25
C THR A 83 -3.45 -12.36 6.55
N TRP A 84 -3.87 -11.10 6.44
CA TRP A 84 -4.45 -10.35 7.54
C TRP A 84 -5.94 -10.60 7.58
N ALA A 85 -6.41 -11.20 8.68
CA ALA A 85 -7.80 -11.56 8.85
C ALA A 85 -8.70 -10.31 8.97
N ALA A 86 -9.98 -10.45 8.62
CA ALA A 86 -10.93 -9.35 8.79
C ALA A 86 -11.07 -9.05 10.28
N GLY A 87 -11.03 -7.76 10.63
CA GLY A 87 -11.07 -7.28 12.01
C GLY A 87 -9.78 -7.50 12.79
N SER A 88 -8.66 -7.84 12.15
CA SER A 88 -7.39 -8.03 12.84
C SER A 88 -6.70 -6.72 13.21
N GLY A 89 -7.13 -5.60 12.61
CA GLY A 89 -6.55 -4.28 12.84
C GLY A 89 -5.21 -4.05 12.13
N TYR A 90 -4.84 -4.86 11.14
CA TYR A 90 -3.58 -4.71 10.40
C TYR A 90 -3.65 -3.71 9.24
N VAL A 91 -4.84 -3.26 8.87
CA VAL A 91 -5.09 -2.22 7.87
C VAL A 91 -6.00 -1.12 8.41
N GLY A 92 -6.20 -0.06 7.62
CA GLY A 92 -7.00 1.10 7.99
C GLY A 92 -6.23 2.12 8.85
N LYS A 93 -6.97 3.10 9.35
CA LYS A 93 -6.40 4.28 10.03
C LYS A 93 -5.66 3.96 11.32
N VAL A 94 -6.13 2.95 12.06
CA VAL A 94 -5.52 2.54 13.34
C VAL A 94 -4.15 1.93 13.06
N ALA A 95 -4.08 0.93 12.17
CA ALA A 95 -2.82 0.30 11.74
C ALA A 95 -1.81 1.32 11.20
N ALA A 96 -2.25 2.25 10.37
CA ALA A 96 -1.39 3.29 9.80
C ALA A 96 -0.88 4.31 10.83
N SER A 97 -1.49 4.37 12.01
CA SER A 97 -1.05 5.23 13.11
C SER A 97 -0.12 4.52 14.08
N ASP A 98 0.03 3.20 13.97
CA ASP A 98 1.00 2.41 14.72
C ASP A 98 2.38 2.50 14.05
N GLU A 99 3.30 3.22 14.68
CA GLU A 99 4.65 3.44 14.14
C GLU A 99 5.47 2.16 14.05
N VAL A 100 5.29 1.23 14.99
CA VAL A 100 6.02 -0.05 15.01
C VAL A 100 5.55 -0.88 13.83
N TRP A 101 4.23 -1.02 13.66
CA TRP A 101 3.65 -1.77 12.55
C TRP A 101 4.04 -1.19 11.18
N VAL A 102 3.93 0.14 11.02
CA VAL A 102 4.35 0.82 9.79
C VAL A 102 5.82 0.57 9.47
N MET A 103 6.68 0.57 10.49
CA MET A 103 8.11 0.28 10.32
C MET A 103 8.36 -1.17 9.94
N GLN A 104 7.62 -2.13 10.53
CA GLN A 104 7.71 -3.55 10.18
C GLN A 104 7.35 -3.77 8.72
N ILE A 105 6.24 -3.21 8.23
CA ILE A 105 5.84 -3.31 6.83
C ILE A 105 6.85 -2.64 5.89
N TYR A 106 7.36 -1.47 6.28
CA TYR A 106 8.42 -0.80 5.52
C TYR A 106 9.67 -1.70 5.36
N ASN A 107 10.14 -2.29 6.45
CA ASN A 107 11.30 -3.18 6.42
C ASN A 107 11.01 -4.45 5.64
N ALA A 108 9.82 -5.05 5.79
CA ALA A 108 9.41 -6.22 5.01
C ALA A 108 9.46 -5.94 3.50
N LEU A 109 8.98 -4.78 3.04
CA LEU A 109 9.09 -4.38 1.63
C LEU A 109 10.55 -4.18 1.21
N LYS A 110 11.33 -3.45 2.02
CA LYS A 110 12.71 -3.09 1.75
C LYS A 110 13.63 -4.30 1.68
N ASP A 111 13.47 -5.25 2.59
CA ASP A 111 14.39 -6.38 2.77
C ASP A 111 14.12 -7.50 1.76
N ASN A 112 12.91 -7.55 1.20
CA ASN A 112 12.49 -8.62 0.30
C ASN A 112 12.42 -8.18 -1.18
N TRP A 113 12.32 -6.89 -1.48
CA TRP A 113 12.44 -6.42 -2.86
C TRP A 113 13.90 -6.14 -3.25
N PRO A 114 14.38 -6.51 -4.46
CA PRO A 114 13.70 -7.25 -5.52
C PRO A 114 13.96 -8.77 -5.50
N ASN A 115 14.67 -9.29 -4.49
CA ASN A 115 15.11 -10.69 -4.43
C ASN A 115 14.65 -11.37 -3.13
N PRO A 116 13.35 -11.69 -3.00
CA PRO A 116 12.86 -12.29 -1.78
C PRO A 116 13.36 -13.74 -1.67
N PRO A 117 13.62 -14.25 -0.45
CA PRO A 117 14.00 -15.65 -0.26
C PRO A 117 12.84 -16.62 -0.56
N PHE A 118 11.60 -16.14 -0.42
CA PHE A 118 10.37 -16.91 -0.59
C PHE A 118 9.27 -16.06 -1.25
N ASP A 119 8.30 -16.70 -1.89
CA ASP A 119 7.14 -16.03 -2.49
C ASP A 119 6.02 -15.75 -1.47
N TYR A 120 6.07 -16.40 -0.30
CA TYR A 120 5.24 -16.15 0.87
C TYR A 120 6.15 -15.75 2.04
N ILE A 121 5.84 -14.64 2.68
CA ILE A 121 6.62 -14.06 3.77
C ILE A 121 5.68 -13.91 4.96
N ASP A 122 6.20 -14.21 6.15
CA ASP A 122 5.48 -14.06 7.39
C ASP A 122 6.18 -12.99 8.25
N VAL A 123 5.46 -11.94 8.62
CA VAL A 123 5.99 -10.80 9.37
C VAL A 123 5.63 -10.94 10.86
N TYR A 124 6.65 -11.07 11.72
CA TYR A 124 6.53 -11.12 13.19
C TYR A 124 7.43 -10.08 13.87
#